data_AF-A0A7W1B1R3-F1
#
_entry.id   AF-A0A7W1B1R3-F1
#
_cell.length_a   1.000
_cell.length_b   1.000
_cell.length_c   1.000
_cell.angle_alpha   90.00
_cell.angle_beta   90.00
_cell.angle_gamma   90.00
#
_symmetry.space_group_name_H-M   'P 1'
#
loop_
_entity.id
_entity.type
_entity.pdbx_description
1 polymer ?
#
loop_
_entity_poly.entity_id
_entity_poly.type
_entity_poly.pdbx_seq_one_letter_code
_entity_poly.pdbx_strand_id
1 'polypeptide(L)' 'MPVDADVIVVGAGLAGLVAAAELADAGRSVLLLDQEPEQSLGGQAWWSFGG' A
#
# COMPACT_ATOMS: atom_id res chain seq x y z
N MET A 1 -12.66 5.94 13.99
CA MET A 1 -12.45 4.64 14.68
C MET A 1 -10.95 4.36 14.60
N PRO A 2 -10.26 4.03 15.70
CA PRO A 2 -8.91 3.51 15.61
C PRO A 2 -8.90 2.22 14.78
N VAL A 3 -7.86 2.04 13.97
CA VAL A 3 -7.65 0.83 13.17
C VAL A 3 -6.47 0.10 13.81
N ASP A 4 -6.68 -1.13 14.27
CA ASP A 4 -5.61 -2.00 14.74
C ASP A 4 -4.99 -2.75 13.54
N ALA A 5 -3.67 -2.74 13.46
CA ALA A 5 -2.89 -3.47 12.46
C ALA A 5 -1.55 -3.89 13.05
N ASP A 6 -1.04 -5.04 12.65
CA ASP A 6 0.29 -5.52 13.05
C ASP A 6 1.40 -4.63 12.42
N VAL A 7 1.16 -4.11 11.21
CA VAL A 7 2.10 -3.27 10.47
C VAL A 7 1.38 -2.12 9.75
N ILE A 8 2.00 -0.95 9.73
CA ILE A 8 1.60 0.18 8.88
C ILE A 8 2.65 0.38 7.78
N VAL A 9 2.21 0.37 6.53
CA VAL A 9 3.04 0.69 5.36
C VAL A 9 2.62 2.08 4.85
N VAL A 10 3.58 3.01 4.77
CA VAL A 10 3.33 4.37 4.29
C VAL A 10 3.83 4.51 2.85
N GLY A 11 2.91 4.78 1.93
CA GLY A 11 3.11 4.86 0.49
C GLY A 11 2.63 3.59 -0.24
N ALA A 12 1.64 3.75 -1.11
CA ALA A 12 1.05 2.77 -2.02
C ALA A 12 1.68 2.80 -3.42
N GLY A 13 2.98 3.14 -3.49
CA GLY A 13 3.81 2.86 -4.67
C GLY A 13 4.21 1.37 -4.74
N LEU A 14 4.94 0.98 -5.79
CA LEU A 14 5.30 -0.43 -6.03
C LEU A 14 5.97 -1.10 -4.82
N ALA A 15 6.94 -0.44 -4.19
CA ALA A 15 7.64 -1.00 -3.04
C ALA A 15 6.71 -1.23 -1.83
N GLY A 16 5.81 -0.29 -1.55
CA GLY A 16 4.85 -0.42 -0.45
C GLY A 16 3.78 -1.47 -0.72
N LEU A 17 3.30 -1.58 -1.96
CA LEU A 17 2.36 -2.63 -2.37
C LEU A 17 2.99 -4.02 -2.27
N VAL A 18 4.24 -4.19 -2.71
CA VAL A 18 4.98 -5.45 -2.56
C VAL A 18 5.18 -5.78 -1.08
N ALA A 19 5.62 -4.81 -0.27
CA ALA A 19 5.80 -5.03 1.17
C ALA A 19 4.48 -5.42 1.86
N ALA A 20 3.38 -4.75 1.53
CA ALA A 20 2.06 -5.06 2.07
C ALA A 20 1.59 -6.47 1.67
N ALA A 21 1.82 -6.87 0.41
CA ALA A 21 1.48 -8.20 -0.09
C ALA A 21 2.26 -9.30 0.65
N GLU A 22 3.58 -9.17 0.76
CA GLU A 22 4.43 -10.15 1.44
C GLU A 22 4.08 -10.28 2.94
N LEU A 23 3.74 -9.16 3.59
CA LEU A 23 3.29 -9.16 4.99
C LEU A 23 1.90 -9.82 5.14
N ALA A 24 0.99 -9.55 4.22
CA ALA A 24 -0.32 -10.19 4.20
C ALA A 24 -0.23 -11.71 3.96
N ASP A 25 0.63 -12.14 3.03
CA ASP A 25 0.93 -13.56 2.78
C ASP A 25 1.57 -14.24 4.00
N ALA A 26 2.34 -13.50 4.80
CA ALA A 26 2.86 -13.94 6.09
C ALA A 26 1.82 -13.93 7.24
N GLY A 27 0.55 -13.60 6.94
CA GLY A 27 -0.56 -13.60 7.90
C GLY A 27 -0.60 -12.39 8.82
N ARG A 28 -0.01 -11.26 8.44
CA ARG A 28 -0.09 -9.99 9.19
C ARG A 28 -1.28 -9.16 8.71
N SER A 29 -1.94 -8.48 9.65
CA SER A 29 -2.84 -7.39 9.34
C SER A 29 -2.03 -6.13 8.98
N VAL A 30 -2.28 -5.56 7.80
CA VAL A 30 -1.51 -4.43 7.26
C VAL A 30 -2.43 -3.25 7.00
N LEU A 31 -2.07 -2.09 7.55
CA LEU A 31 -2.66 -0.80 7.17
C LEU A 31 -1.76 -0.13 6.12
N LEU A 32 -2.24 -0.07 4.87
CA LEU A 32 -1.58 0.70 3.82
C LEU A 32 -2.13 2.13 3.82
N LEU A 33 -1.25 3.10 4.05
CA LEU A 33 -1.60 4.52 4.09
C LEU A 33 -0.88 5.25 2.97
N ASP A 34 -1.64 5.95 2.12
CA ASP A 34 -1.09 6.88 1.14
C ASP A 34 -1.80 8.23 1.28
N GLN A 35 -1.10 9.30 0.92
CA GLN A 35 -1.67 10.64 0.82
C GLN A 35 -2.52 10.82 -0.45
N GLU A 36 -2.23 10.04 -1.49
CA GLU A 36 -2.85 10.13 -2.80
C GLU A 36 -4.21 9.43 -2.82
N PRO A 37 -5.15 9.86 -3.68
CA PRO A 37 -6.43 9.19 -3.83
C PRO A 37 -6.27 7.78 -4.42
N GLU A 38 -7.28 6.93 -4.21
CA GLU A 38 -7.29 5.54 -4.69
C GLU A 38 -7.03 5.40 -6.20
N GLN A 39 -7.46 6.38 -7.00
CA GLN A 39 -7.20 6.46 -8.45
C GLN A 39 -5.72 6.65 -8.82
N SER A 40 -4.84 6.88 -7.84
CA SER A 40 -3.40 7.02 -7.99
C SER A 40 -2.64 5.81 -7.42
N LEU A 41 -3.34 4.71 -7.08
CA LEU A 41 -2.72 3.49 -6.54
C LEU A 41 -1.61 2.97 -7.46
N GLY A 42 -0.45 2.62 -6.90
CA GLY A 42 0.75 2.28 -7.67
C GLY A 42 1.68 3.49 -7.87
N GLY A 43 1.23 4.70 -7.55
CA GLY A 43 2.04 5.92 -7.54
C GLY A 43 2.71 6.18 -8.89
N GLN A 44 4.04 6.30 -8.88
CA GLN A 44 4.80 6.54 -10.10
C GLN A 44 4.59 5.45 -11.17
N ALA A 45 4.30 4.21 -10.79
CA ALA A 45 4.04 3.14 -11.75
C ALA A 45 2.73 3.39 -12.53
N TRP A 46 1.67 3.82 -11.84
CA TRP A 46 0.40 4.21 -12.46
C TRP A 46 0.57 5.35 -13.48
N TRP A 47 1.37 6.36 -13.12
CA TRP A 47 1.62 7.53 -13.99
C TRP A 47 2.57 7.22 -15.14
N SER A 48 3.50 6.29 -14.96
CA SER A 48 4.53 5.96 -15.97
C SER A 48 4.02 4.98 -17.03
N PHE A 49 3.12 4.07 -16.67
CA PHE A 49 2.69 2.97 -17.55
C PHE A 49 1.26 3.14 -18.09
N GLY A 50 0.59 4.25 -17.79
CA GLY A 50 -0.71 4.60 -18.38
C GLY A 50 -1.85 3.78 -17.83
N GLY A 51 -2.06 3.89 -16.52
CA GLY A 51 -3.14 3.25 -15.75
C GLY A 51 -4.50 3.13 -16.44
#